data_AF-A0A238U4Q9-F1
#
_entry.id   AF-A0A238U4Q9-F1
#
_cell.length_a   1.000
_cell.length_b   1.000
_cell.length_c   1.000
_cell.angle_alpha   90.00
_cell.angle_beta   90.00
_cell.angle_gamma   90.00
#
_symmetry.space_group_name_H-M   'P 1'
#
loop_
_entity.id
_entity.type
_entity.pdbx_description
1 polymer ?
#
loop_
_entity_poly.entity_id
_entity_poly.type
_entity_poly.pdbx_seq_one_letter_code
_entity_poly.pdbx_strand_id
1 'polypeptide(L)'
;MKEFIAYAKLQFSVDKKLVLTYAIVYFIWGTIMNNFGAAVEIARFTYWWQVITCYIFYMIPISLLLRGLPFHMQYAYGLIAMGVLEFLGYALQTSYAYPDNILDKLFNIRNFSLGMTMFFGLYFPIGNMMVGKIYSAIFGD
;
A
#
# COMPACT_ATOMS: atom_id res chain seq x y z
N MET A 1 -24.56 4.89 6.10
CA MET A 1 -23.74 5.96 5.47
C MET A 1 -23.28 7.04 6.45
N LYS A 2 -24.17 7.67 7.24
CA LYS A 2 -23.78 8.72 8.20
C LYS A 2 -22.73 8.24 9.22
N GLU A 3 -22.89 7.02 9.73
CA GLU A 3 -21.95 6.38 10.67
C GLU A 3 -20.57 6.15 10.06
N PHE A 4 -20.49 5.66 8.82
CA PHE A 4 -19.23 5.49 8.10
C PHE A 4 -18.51 6.82 7.88
N ILE A 5 -19.24 7.87 7.49
CA ILE A 5 -18.66 9.21 7.32
C ILE A 5 -18.12 9.75 8.65
N ALA A 6 -18.83 9.51 9.75
CA ALA A 6 -18.36 9.89 11.09
C ALA A 6 -17.10 9.12 11.49
N TYR A 7 -17.06 7.81 11.23
CA TYR A 7 -15.89 6.96 11.45
C TYR A 7 -14.68 7.43 10.64
N ALA A 8 -14.87 7.67 9.33
CA ALA A 8 -13.80 8.15 8.46
C ALA A 8 -13.25 9.50 8.94
N LYS A 9 -14.13 10.46 9.28
CA LYS A 9 -13.72 11.75 9.83
C LYS A 9 -12.88 11.61 11.11
N LEU A 10 -13.25 10.69 11.99
CA LEU A 10 -12.46 10.40 13.20
C LEU A 10 -11.08 9.86 12.84
N GLN A 11 -10.98 8.93 11.88
CA GLN A 11 -9.71 8.35 11.46
C GLN A 11 -8.78 9.35 10.78
N PHE A 12 -9.33 10.31 10.03
CA PHE A 12 -8.56 11.39 9.39
C PHE A 12 -8.24 12.55 10.34
N SER A 13 -8.89 12.62 11.51
CA SER A 13 -8.63 13.64 12.52
C SER A 13 -7.37 13.30 13.34
N VAL A 14 -6.21 13.37 12.69
CA VAL A 14 -4.91 13.02 13.26
C VAL A 14 -3.96 14.19 13.30
N ASP A 15 -2.95 14.12 14.18
CA ASP A 15 -1.86 15.10 14.21
C ASP A 15 -1.14 15.14 12.85
N LYS A 16 -0.80 16.35 12.40
CA LYS A 16 0.02 16.61 11.21
C LYS A 16 1.36 15.88 11.26
N LYS A 17 1.95 15.71 12.45
CA LYS A 17 3.19 14.95 12.66
C LYS A 17 3.01 13.50 12.25
N LEU A 18 1.88 12.88 12.61
CA LEU A 18 1.60 11.50 12.25
C LEU A 18 1.43 11.36 10.73
N VAL A 19 0.70 12.27 10.09
CA VAL A 19 0.55 12.30 8.62
C VAL A 19 1.90 12.45 7.94
N LEU A 20 2.79 13.29 8.49
CA LEU A 20 4.15 13.43 7.98
C LEU A 20 4.95 12.14 8.14
N THR A 21 4.84 11.43 9.26
CA THR A 21 5.46 10.11 9.44
C THR A 21 4.94 9.10 8.43
N TYR A 22 3.62 9.05 8.18
CA TYR A 22 3.05 8.24 7.10
C TYR A 22 3.66 8.59 5.75
N ALA A 23 3.70 9.88 5.39
CA ALA A 23 4.23 10.34 4.12
C ALA A 23 5.69 9.93 3.92
N ILE A 24 6.55 10.13 4.92
CA ILE A 24 7.97 9.77 4.85
C ILE A 24 8.14 8.25 4.72
N VAL A 25 7.48 7.48 5.59
CA VAL A 25 7.61 6.01 5.61
C VAL A 25 7.11 5.41 4.30
N TYR A 26 5.92 5.80 3.83
CA TYR A 26 5.34 5.27 2.60
C TYR A 26 6.11 5.72 1.36
N PHE A 27 6.67 6.93 1.34
CA PHE A 27 7.50 7.39 0.24
C PHE A 27 8.81 6.62 0.11
N ILE A 28 9.52 6.45 1.24
CA ILE A 28 10.77 5.66 1.29
C ILE A 28 10.48 4.22 0.89
N TRP A 29 9.46 3.61 1.51
CA TRP A 29 9.06 2.24 1.21
C TRP A 29 8.70 2.09 -0.28
N GLY A 30 7.85 2.96 -0.82
CA GLY A 30 7.42 2.89 -2.21
C GLY A 30 8.56 3.05 -3.21
N THR A 31 9.52 3.93 -2.91
CA THR A 31 10.72 4.09 -3.75
C THR A 31 11.59 2.83 -3.72
N ILE A 32 11.81 2.25 -2.54
CA ILE A 32 12.56 1.00 -2.37
C ILE A 32 11.88 -0.13 -3.14
N MET A 33 10.57 -0.28 -2.99
CA MET A 33 9.82 -1.38 -3.61
C MET A 33 9.70 -1.24 -5.12
N ASN A 34 9.54 -0.03 -5.64
CA ASN A 34 9.55 0.20 -7.08
C ASN A 34 10.92 -0.15 -7.69
N ASN A 35 12.01 0.28 -7.04
CA ASN A 35 13.37 -0.04 -7.50
C ASN A 35 13.67 -1.53 -7.35
N PHE A 36 13.23 -2.16 -6.26
CA PHE A 36 13.37 -3.59 -6.06
C PHE A 36 12.62 -4.36 -7.14
N GLY A 37 11.34 -4.06 -7.36
CA GLY A 37 10.52 -4.73 -8.38
C GLY A 37 11.09 -4.62 -9.78
N ALA A 38 11.70 -3.48 -10.13
CA ALA A 38 12.41 -3.31 -11.39
C ALA A 38 13.74 -4.08 -11.43
N ALA A 39 14.51 -4.09 -10.34
CA ALA A 39 15.81 -4.77 -10.25
C ALA A 39 15.69 -6.30 -10.29
N VAL A 40 14.62 -6.86 -9.70
CA VAL A 40 14.33 -8.29 -9.74
C VAL A 40 13.38 -8.68 -10.89
N GLU A 41 13.04 -7.72 -11.76
CA GLU A 41 12.18 -7.92 -12.93
C GLU A 41 10.85 -8.62 -12.58
N ILE A 42 10.16 -8.14 -11.55
CA ILE A 42 8.80 -8.61 -11.19
C ILE A 42 7.76 -7.67 -11.80
N ALA A 43 7.77 -6.42 -11.35
CA ALA A 43 6.87 -5.38 -11.84
C ALA A 43 7.51 -4.01 -11.67
N ARG A 44 7.11 -3.07 -12.51
CA ARG A 44 7.47 -1.65 -12.39
C ARG A 44 6.28 -0.76 -12.72
N PHE A 45 6.28 0.45 -12.18
CA PHE A 45 5.41 1.51 -12.69
C PHE A 45 5.88 1.99 -14.06
N THR A 46 4.94 2.47 -14.87
CA THR A 46 5.23 3.08 -16.17
C THR A 46 6.02 4.39 -16.02
N TYR A 47 5.75 5.14 -14.95
CA TYR A 47 6.40 6.40 -14.61
C TYR A 47 6.80 6.42 -13.13
N TRP A 48 7.98 6.99 -12.85
CA TRP A 48 8.52 7.06 -11.48
C TRP A 48 7.62 7.84 -10.51
N TRP A 49 6.91 8.87 -10.98
CA TRP A 49 6.05 9.71 -10.14
C TRP A 49 4.82 8.96 -9.62
N GLN A 50 4.47 7.82 -10.22
CA GLN A 50 3.34 7.00 -9.76
C GLN A 50 3.56 6.43 -8.36
N VAL A 51 4.81 6.38 -7.87
CA VAL A 51 5.11 6.08 -6.47
C VAL A 51 4.38 7.07 -5.54
N ILE A 52 4.30 8.36 -5.91
CA ILE A 52 3.60 9.37 -5.11
C ILE A 52 2.09 9.09 -5.12
N THR A 53 1.49 8.86 -6.28
CA THR A 53 0.05 8.62 -6.37
C THR A 53 -0.39 7.33 -5.70
N CYS A 54 0.39 6.27 -5.85
CA CYS A 54 0.14 4.97 -5.23
C CYS A 54 0.41 5.04 -3.71
N TYR A 55 1.65 5.29 -3.30
CA TYR A 55 2.02 5.13 -1.90
C TYR A 55 1.53 6.28 -1.01
N ILE A 56 1.49 7.51 -1.52
CA ILE A 56 1.06 8.66 -0.72
C ILE A 56 -0.45 8.86 -0.85
N PHE A 57 -0.95 9.12 -2.06
CA PHE A 57 -2.35 9.53 -2.21
C PHE A 57 -3.35 8.39 -2.12
N TYR A 58 -2.96 7.16 -2.44
CA TYR A 58 -3.86 6.02 -2.36
C TYR A 58 -3.69 5.24 -1.06
N MET A 59 -2.47 4.83 -0.72
CA MET A 59 -2.27 3.95 0.43
C MET A 59 -2.40 4.66 1.78
N ILE A 60 -1.91 5.90 1.95
CA ILE A 60 -2.02 6.58 3.26
C ILE A 60 -3.47 6.77 3.70
N PRO A 61 -4.41 7.24 2.84
CA PRO A 61 -5.79 7.38 3.29
C PRO A 61 -6.43 6.05 3.73
N ILE A 62 -6.11 4.97 3.02
CA ILE A 62 -6.61 3.64 3.36
C ILE A 62 -5.96 3.14 4.65
N SER A 63 -4.64 3.31 4.81
CA SER A 63 -3.94 3.01 6.05
C SER A 63 -4.53 3.73 7.26
N LEU A 64 -4.81 5.03 7.13
CA LEU A 64 -5.46 5.81 8.18
C LEU A 64 -6.88 5.30 8.46
N LEU A 65 -7.66 5.00 7.43
CA LEU A 65 -9.01 4.45 7.59
C LEU A 65 -9.00 3.10 8.33
N LEU A 66 -7.99 2.26 8.10
CA LEU A 66 -7.84 0.95 8.71
C LEU A 66 -7.11 0.97 10.07
N ARG A 67 -6.56 2.11 10.47
CA ARG A 67 -5.76 2.26 11.67
C ARG A 67 -6.60 1.99 12.92
N GLY A 68 -6.00 1.26 13.86
CA GLY A 68 -6.63 0.86 15.12
C GLY A 68 -7.47 -0.42 15.02
N LEU A 69 -7.67 -0.97 13.82
CA LEU A 69 -8.27 -2.29 13.65
C LEU A 69 -7.26 -3.41 13.92
N PRO A 70 -7.71 -4.63 14.27
CA PRO A 70 -6.85 -5.81 14.35
C PRO A 70 -6.14 -6.12 13.02
N PHE A 71 -4.95 -6.73 13.08
CA PHE A 71 -4.12 -7.07 11.92
C PHE A 71 -4.90 -7.77 10.80
N HIS A 72 -5.69 -8.79 11.13
CA HIS A 72 -6.45 -9.57 10.16
C HIS A 72 -7.53 -8.75 9.45
N MET A 73 -8.14 -7.77 10.14
CA MET A 73 -9.14 -6.88 9.54
C MET A 73 -8.47 -5.87 8.60
N GLN A 74 -7.34 -5.30 9.03
CA GLN A 74 -6.55 -4.42 8.16
C GLN A 74 -6.10 -5.13 6.89
N TYR A 75 -5.67 -6.39 7.03
CA TYR A 75 -5.31 -7.22 5.88
C TYR A 75 -6.53 -7.48 4.98
N ALA A 76 -7.65 -7.95 5.53
CA ALA A 76 -8.85 -8.27 4.74
C ALA A 76 -9.41 -7.06 3.98
N TYR A 77 -9.54 -5.91 4.63
CA TYR A 77 -9.99 -4.68 3.97
C TYR A 77 -8.92 -4.11 3.03
N GLY A 78 -7.64 -4.28 3.39
CA GLY A 78 -6.50 -3.94 2.55
C GLY A 78 -6.48 -4.73 1.25
N LEU A 79 -6.87 -6.02 1.26
CA LEU A 79 -6.99 -6.83 0.05
C LEU A 79 -8.01 -6.27 -0.93
N ILE A 80 -9.12 -5.71 -0.44
CA ILE A 80 -10.14 -5.07 -1.30
C ILE A 80 -9.53 -3.84 -1.99
N ALA A 81 -8.85 -2.99 -1.22
CA ALA A 81 -8.14 -1.83 -1.76
C ALA A 81 -7.07 -2.23 -2.79
N MET A 82 -6.18 -3.16 -2.43
CA MET A 82 -5.15 -3.63 -3.35
C MET A 82 -5.72 -4.31 -4.59
N GLY A 83 -6.81 -5.07 -4.44
CA GLY A 83 -7.44 -5.73 -5.58
C GLY A 83 -7.92 -4.71 -6.62
N VAL A 84 -8.51 -3.60 -6.17
CA VAL A 84 -8.89 -2.48 -7.05
C VAL A 84 -7.65 -1.83 -7.68
N LEU A 85 -6.60 -1.57 -6.87
CA LEU A 85 -5.39 -0.92 -7.35
C LEU A 85 -4.63 -1.75 -8.37
N GLU A 86 -4.39 -3.03 -8.10
CA GLU A 86 -3.68 -3.95 -8.99
C GLU A 86 -4.51 -4.18 -10.27
N PHE A 87 -5.82 -4.41 -10.15
CA PHE A 87 -6.69 -4.60 -11.31
C PHE A 87 -6.65 -3.38 -12.23
N LEU A 88 -6.89 -2.18 -11.70
CA LEU A 88 -6.84 -0.96 -12.50
C LEU A 88 -5.42 -0.65 -13.00
N GLY A 89 -4.41 -0.96 -12.19
CA GLY A 89 -3.00 -0.79 -12.50
C GLY A 89 -2.63 -1.43 -13.84
N TYR A 90 -2.93 -2.72 -13.99
CA TYR A 90 -2.66 -3.48 -15.22
C TYR A 90 -3.69 -3.19 -16.31
N ALA A 91 -4.98 -3.04 -15.98
CA ALA A 91 -6.02 -2.75 -16.97
C ALA A 91 -5.78 -1.41 -17.70
N LEU A 92 -5.29 -0.40 -16.99
CA LEU A 92 -4.94 0.92 -17.54
C LEU A 92 -3.48 1.01 -17.99
N GLN A 93 -2.71 -0.09 -17.93
CA GLN A 93 -1.29 -0.14 -18.31
C GLN A 93 -0.41 0.89 -17.59
N THR A 94 -0.82 1.24 -16.38
CA THR A 94 -0.08 2.11 -15.45
C THR A 94 0.97 1.33 -14.65
N SER A 95 0.85 0.00 -14.64
CA SER A 95 1.82 -0.94 -14.09
C SER A 95 2.17 -1.98 -15.14
N TYR A 96 3.44 -2.36 -15.19
CA TYR A 96 3.97 -3.36 -16.10
C TYR A 96 4.50 -4.56 -15.31
N ALA A 97 3.99 -5.75 -15.62
CA ALA A 97 4.54 -7.02 -15.17
C ALA A 97 5.59 -7.51 -16.17
N TYR A 98 6.77 -7.87 -15.70
CA TYR A 98 7.81 -8.39 -16.58
C TYR A 98 7.45 -9.79 -17.07
N PRO A 99 7.66 -10.11 -18.35
CA PRO A 99 7.45 -11.47 -18.85
C PRO A 99 8.43 -12.44 -18.20
N ASP A 100 7.99 -13.68 -17.98
CA ASP A 100 8.81 -14.75 -17.38
C ASP A 100 9.40 -14.41 -16.01
N ASN A 101 8.73 -13.52 -15.26
CA ASN A 101 9.12 -13.18 -13.90
C ASN A 101 9.02 -14.41 -12.96
N ILE A 102 9.59 -14.29 -11.77
CA ILE A 102 9.63 -15.42 -10.82
C ILE A 102 8.22 -15.90 -10.40
N LEU A 103 7.26 -14.99 -10.27
CA LEU A 103 5.89 -15.33 -9.90
C LEU A 103 5.17 -16.05 -11.04
N ASP A 104 5.38 -15.62 -12.29
CA ASP A 104 4.85 -16.31 -13.48
C ASP A 104 5.39 -17.73 -13.58
N LYS A 105 6.68 -17.93 -13.31
CA LYS A 105 7.32 -19.26 -13.35
C LYS A 105 6.82 -20.19 -12.24
N LEU A 106 6.59 -19.65 -11.03
CA LEU A 106 6.14 -20.44 -9.89
C LEU A 106 4.63 -20.71 -9.90
N PHE A 107 3.83 -19.75 -10.33
CA PHE A 107 2.38 -19.75 -10.15
C PHE A 107 1.58 -19.57 -11.43
N ASN A 108 2.20 -19.41 -12.59
CA ASN A 108 1.60 -19.01 -13.87
C ASN A 108 1.19 -17.52 -13.97
N ILE A 109 1.13 -17.01 -15.20
CA ILE A 109 0.81 -15.60 -15.52
C ILE A 109 -0.58 -15.15 -15.03
N ARG A 110 -1.56 -16.07 -14.92
CA ARG A 110 -2.93 -15.72 -14.49
C ARG A 110 -3.00 -15.42 -13.00
N ASN A 111 -2.05 -15.92 -12.22
CA ASN A 111 -2.00 -15.73 -10.77
C ASN A 111 -1.15 -14.53 -10.35
N PHE A 112 -0.49 -13.84 -11.28
CA PHE A 112 0.41 -12.72 -10.99
C PHE A 112 -0.28 -11.62 -10.19
N SER A 113 -1.31 -10.98 -10.75
CA SER A 113 -1.99 -9.83 -10.11
C SER A 113 -2.68 -10.23 -8.80
N LEU A 114 -3.15 -11.48 -8.68
CA LEU A 114 -3.70 -12.01 -7.43
C LEU A 114 -2.60 -12.16 -6.37
N GLY A 115 -1.44 -12.70 -6.74
CA GLY A 115 -0.26 -12.79 -5.89
C GLY A 115 0.21 -11.42 -5.39
N MET A 116 0.30 -10.44 -6.30
CA MET A 116 0.65 -9.06 -5.94
C MET A 116 -0.39 -8.45 -5.00
N THR A 117 -1.68 -8.66 -5.25
CA THR A 117 -2.77 -8.19 -4.37
C THR A 117 -2.62 -8.76 -2.95
N MET A 118 -2.39 -10.07 -2.84
CA MET A 118 -2.20 -10.74 -1.54
C MET A 118 -0.96 -10.21 -0.81
N PHE A 119 0.14 -10.05 -1.52
CA PHE A 119 1.38 -9.53 -0.94
C PHE A 119 1.23 -8.08 -0.48
N PHE A 120 0.76 -7.20 -1.35
CA PHE A 120 0.62 -5.77 -1.03
C PHE A 120 -0.51 -5.50 -0.04
N GLY A 121 -1.50 -6.39 0.11
CA GLY A 121 -2.50 -6.28 1.17
C GLY A 121 -1.87 -6.23 2.57
N LEU A 122 -0.69 -6.83 2.75
CA LEU A 122 0.07 -6.78 4.01
C LEU A 122 0.66 -5.38 4.31
N TYR A 123 0.71 -4.48 3.32
CA TYR A 123 1.33 -3.16 3.51
C TYR A 123 0.52 -2.30 4.46
N PHE A 124 -0.80 -2.49 4.55
CA PHE A 124 -1.63 -1.74 5.49
C PHE A 124 -1.33 -2.11 6.94
N PRO A 125 -1.43 -3.38 7.38
CA PRO A 125 -1.11 -3.73 8.75
C PRO A 125 0.36 -3.50 9.10
N ILE A 126 1.30 -3.84 8.21
CA ILE A 126 2.73 -3.64 8.49
C ILE A 126 3.08 -2.15 8.48
N GLY A 127 2.55 -1.37 7.54
CA GLY A 127 2.78 0.07 7.44
C GLY A 127 2.21 0.82 8.64
N ASN A 128 0.98 0.51 9.07
CA ASN A 128 0.39 1.09 10.28
C ASN A 128 1.22 0.75 11.54
N MET A 129 1.68 -0.49 11.66
CA MET A 129 2.57 -0.91 12.76
C MET A 129 3.90 -0.16 12.73
N MET A 130 4.54 -0.06 11.55
CA MET A 130 5.84 0.58 11.37
C MET A 130 5.75 2.08 11.67
N VAL A 131 4.73 2.76 11.12
CA VAL A 131 4.48 4.18 11.38
C VAL A 131 4.21 4.41 12.87
N GLY A 132 3.39 3.57 13.52
CA GLY A 132 3.14 3.68 14.95
C GLY A 132 4.42 3.57 15.78
N LYS A 133 5.28 2.59 15.49
CA LYS A 133 6.58 2.43 16.17
C LYS A 133 7.51 3.63 15.97
N ILE A 134 7.63 4.12 14.73
CA ILE A 134 8.48 5.27 14.40
C ILE A 134 7.94 6.53 15.05
N TYR A 135 6.62 6.74 15.01
CA TYR A 135 5.97 7.90 15.59
C TYR A 135 6.20 7.95 17.12
N SER A 136 5.90 6.88 17.85
CA SER A 136 6.16 6.82 19.30
C SER A 136 7.64 6.93 19.64
N ALA A 137 8.54 6.36 18.83
CA ALA A 137 9.98 6.48 19.06
C ALA A 137 10.51 7.91 18.91
N ILE A 138 9.95 8.71 17.98
CA ILE A 138 10.39 10.08 17.71
C ILE A 138 9.69 11.09 18.62
N PHE A 139 8.38 10.92 18.85
CA PHE A 139 7.55 11.92 19.51
C PHE A 139 7.17 11.57 20.94
N GLY A 140 7.49 10.37 21.43
CA GLY A 140 7.41 10.03 22.85
C GLY A 140 5.99 9.96 23.44
N ASP A 141 4.97 9.82 22.59
CA ASP A 141 3.59 9.51 23.02
C ASP A 141 3.42 7.99 23.25
#